data_AF-A0A392RF70-F1
#
_entry.id   AF-A0A392RF70-F1
#
_cell.length_a   1.000
_cell.length_b   1.000
_cell.length_c   1.000
_cell.angle_alpha   90.00
_cell.angle_beta   90.00
_cell.angle_gamma   90.00
#
_symmetry.space_group_name_H-M   'P 1'
#
loop_
_entity.id
_entity.type
_entity.pdbx_description
1 polymer ?
#
loop_
_entity_poly.entity_id
_entity_poly.type
_entity_poly.pdbx_seq_one_letter_code
_entity_poly.pdbx_strand_id
1 'polypeptide(L)' 'MKTEEDAFWMLAVLLENVLVNDCYTNNLSGCHVEQRVFKDLLAKKCPRIATHLEVLEFDVSLVTTEWFLCLFSKSLPSE' A
#
# COMPACT_ATOMS: atom_id res chain seq x y z
N MET A 1 24.95 -14.11 -8.34
CA MET A 1 23.66 -14.55 -8.92
C MET A 1 22.67 -14.54 -7.78
N LYS A 2 21.52 -13.88 -7.91
CA LYS A 2 20.49 -13.94 -6.87
C LYS A 2 19.81 -15.31 -6.95
N THR A 3 19.78 -16.02 -5.85
CA THR A 3 19.18 -17.35 -5.74
C THR A 3 17.71 -17.25 -5.33
N GLU A 4 16.97 -18.35 -5.45
CA GLU A 4 15.62 -18.47 -4.87
C GLU A 4 15.65 -18.25 -3.35
N GLU A 5 16.67 -18.78 -2.68
CA GLU A 5 16.86 -18.62 -1.23
C GLU A 5 17.07 -17.16 -0.84
N ASP A 6 17.87 -16.40 -1.61
CA ASP A 6 18.04 -14.96 -1.38
C ASP A 6 16.70 -14.20 -1.51
N ALA A 7 15.85 -14.60 -2.47
CA ALA A 7 14.54 -14.00 -2.67
C ALA A 7 13.57 -14.34 -1.52
N PHE A 8 13.60 -15.59 -1.03
CA PHE A 8 12.81 -16.01 0.13
C PHE A 8 13.17 -15.18 1.38
N TRP A 9 14.45 -15.07 1.69
CA TRP A 9 14.89 -14.32 2.86
C TRP A 9 14.65 -12.82 2.72
N MET A 10 14.71 -12.28 1.50
CA MET A 10 14.31 -10.90 1.25
C MET A 10 12.81 -10.69 1.54
N LEU A 11 11.94 -11.60 1.13
CA LEU A 11 10.52 -11.54 1.44
C LEU A 11 10.27 -11.64 2.96
N ALA A 12 10.96 -12.53 3.66
CA ALA A 12 10.85 -12.66 5.11
C ALA A 12 11.19 -11.33 5.81
N VAL A 13 12.32 -10.71 5.47
CA VAL A 13 12.73 -9.41 6.03
C VAL A 13 11.72 -8.30 5.69
N LEU A 14 11.15 -8.29 4.48
CA LEU A 14 10.12 -7.32 4.12
C LEU A 14 8.91 -7.46 5.05
N LEU A 15 8.39 -8.67 5.23
CA LEU A 15 7.20 -8.93 6.04
C LEU A 15 7.43 -8.73 7.54
N GLU A 16 8.62 -9.05 8.05
CA GLU A 16 8.91 -9.09 9.48
C GLU A 16 9.57 -7.81 10.01
N ASN A 17 10.27 -7.04 9.17
CA ASN A 17 11.12 -5.95 9.65
C ASN A 17 10.92 -4.61 8.92
N VAL A 18 10.38 -4.60 7.71
CA VAL A 18 10.32 -3.38 6.88
C VAL A 18 8.89 -2.85 6.74
N LEU A 19 7.95 -3.73 6.37
CA LEU A 19 6.57 -3.33 6.09
C LEU A 19 5.79 -3.09 7.37
N VAL A 20 4.68 -2.35 7.24
CA VAL A 20 3.79 -2.07 8.36
C VAL A 20 3.23 -3.39 8.92
N ASN A 21 3.26 -3.53 10.24
CA ASN A 21 2.72 -4.69 10.93
C ASN A 21 1.26 -4.92 10.56
N ASP A 22 0.88 -6.19 10.49
CA ASP A 22 -0.49 -6.63 10.20
C ASP A 22 -1.02 -6.23 8.80
N CYS A 23 -0.17 -5.85 7.84
CA CYS A 23 -0.63 -5.57 6.47
C CYS A 23 -1.19 -6.80 5.75
N TYR A 24 -0.70 -8.00 6.09
CA TYR A 24 -1.08 -9.27 5.45
C TYR A 24 -1.88 -10.20 6.37
N THR A 25 -2.48 -9.69 7.45
CA THR A 25 -3.41 -10.46 8.29
C THR A 25 -4.77 -10.64 7.60
N ASN A 26 -5.61 -11.56 8.09
CA ASN A 26 -6.93 -11.83 7.52
C ASN A 26 -7.87 -10.61 7.45
N ASN A 27 -7.65 -9.62 8.33
CA ASN A 27 -8.42 -8.38 8.37
C ASN A 27 -7.67 -7.17 7.79
N LEU A 28 -6.44 -7.37 7.27
CA LEU A 28 -5.62 -6.34 6.64
C LEU A 28 -5.47 -5.07 7.50
N SER A 29 -5.39 -5.22 8.82
CA SER A 29 -5.44 -4.07 9.73
C SER A 29 -4.30 -3.08 9.51
N GLY A 30 -3.10 -3.56 9.16
CA GLY A 30 -1.98 -2.70 8.77
C GLY A 30 -2.27 -1.91 7.49
N CYS A 31 -2.86 -2.55 6.48
CA CYS A 31 -3.20 -1.90 5.22
C CYS A 31 -4.24 -0.79 5.44
N HIS A 32 -5.23 -1.01 6.31
CA HIS A 32 -6.20 0.04 6.68
C HIS A 32 -5.55 1.24 7.37
N VAL A 33 -4.49 1.02 8.16
CA VAL A 33 -3.71 2.12 8.74
C VAL A 33 -2.99 2.90 7.64
N GLU A 34 -2.31 2.22 6.71
CA GLU A 34 -1.65 2.86 5.56
C GLU A 34 -2.62 3.67 4.70
N GLN A 35 -3.81 3.11 4.42
CA GLN A 35 -4.88 3.79 3.69
C GLN A 35 -5.38 5.05 4.39
N ARG A 36 -5.50 5.03 5.72
CA ARG A 36 -5.89 6.21 6.50
C ARG A 36 -4.81 7.28 6.43
N VAL A 37 -3.54 6.91 6.60
CA VAL A 37 -2.41 7.84 6.46
C VAL A 37 -2.37 8.44 5.05
N PHE A 38 -2.61 7.63 4.02
CA PHE A 38 -2.69 8.10 2.65
C PHE A 38 -3.84 9.12 2.44
N LYS A 39 -5.04 8.85 2.98
CA LYS A 39 -6.17 9.78 2.92
C LYS A 39 -5.81 11.13 3.57
N ASP A 40 -5.19 11.10 4.75
CA ASP A 40 -4.73 12.31 5.44
C ASP A 40 -3.69 13.08 4.62
N LEU A 41 -2.74 12.37 4.02
CA LEU A 41 -1.73 12.98 3.15
C LEU A 41 -2.35 13.56 1.88
N LEU A 42 -3.30 12.88 1.26
CA LEU A 42 -4.00 13.34 0.07
C LEU A 42 -4.78 14.63 0.36
N ALA A 43 -5.50 14.68 1.48
CA ALA A 43 -6.20 15.89 1.91
C ALA A 43 -5.24 17.06 2.18
N LYS A 44 -4.09 16.80 2.82
CA LYS A 44 -3.10 17.84 3.16
C LYS A 44 -2.29 18.32 1.95
N LYS A 45 -1.93 17.43 1.03
CA LYS A 45 -0.98 17.71 -0.07
C LYS A 45 -1.69 18.01 -1.38
N CYS A 46 -2.84 17.39 -1.62
CA CYS A 46 -3.62 17.51 -2.85
C CYS A 46 -5.10 17.77 -2.54
N PRO A 47 -5.45 18.83 -1.79
CA PRO A 47 -6.82 19.06 -1.31
C PRO A 47 -7.84 19.13 -2.44
N ARG A 48 -7.47 19.71 -3.59
CA ARG A 48 -8.34 19.75 -4.79
C ARG A 48 -8.73 18.37 -5.29
N ILE A 49 -7.80 17.41 -5.25
CA ILE A 49 -8.04 16.02 -5.67
C ILE A 49 -8.86 15.31 -4.61
N ALA A 50 -8.51 15.45 -3.33
CA ALA A 50 -9.26 14.85 -2.22
C ALA A 50 -10.75 15.24 -2.28
N THR A 51 -11.05 16.54 -2.36
CA THR A 51 -12.43 17.02 -2.49
C THR A 51 -13.12 16.52 -3.75
N HIS A 52 -12.41 16.44 -4.88
CA HIS A 52 -13.00 15.92 -6.11
C HIS A 52 -13.40 14.45 -5.98
N LEU A 53 -12.56 13.62 -5.36
CA LEU A 53 -12.87 12.20 -5.13
C LEU A 53 -14.01 12.03 -4.12
N GLU A 54 -14.07 12.87 -3.08
CA GLU A 54 -15.20 12.90 -2.13
C GLU A 54 -16.53 13.24 -2.83
N VAL A 55 -16.56 14.24 -3.72
CA VAL A 55 -17.75 14.60 -4.51
C VAL A 55 -18.20 13.46 -5.43
N LEU A 56 -17.26 12.65 -5.92
CA LEU A 56 -17.55 11.47 -6.72
C LEU A 56 -17.92 10.24 -5.88
N GLU A 57 -17.91 10.35 -4.55
CA GLU A 57 -18.05 9.21 -3.62
C GLU A 57 -17.04 8.09 -3.90
N PHE A 58 -15.85 8.45 -4.41
CA PHE A 58 -14.81 7.50 -4.76
C PHE A 58 -13.96 7.16 -3.55
N ASP A 59 -14.05 5.92 -3.07
CA ASP A 59 -13.15 5.45 -2.01
C ASP A 59 -11.79 5.07 -2.58
N VAL A 60 -10.75 5.83 -2.22
CA VAL A 60 -9.36 5.53 -2.60
C VAL A 60 -8.86 4.17 -2.09
N SER A 61 -9.54 3.54 -1.13
CA SER A 61 -9.24 2.15 -0.72
C SER A 61 -9.30 1.16 -1.89
N LEU A 62 -10.15 1.42 -2.89
CA LEU A 62 -10.34 0.58 -4.08
C LEU A 62 -9.07 0.40 -4.90
N VAL A 63 -8.20 1.42 -4.94
CA VAL A 63 -6.93 1.39 -5.68
C VAL A 63 -5.74 1.17 -4.75
N THR A 64 -5.78 1.76 -3.55
CA THR A 64 -4.65 1.74 -2.62
C THR A 64 -4.44 0.38 -1.95
N THR A 65 -5.46 -0.49 -1.89
CA THR A 65 -5.29 -1.87 -1.39
C THR A 65 -4.24 -2.63 -2.21
N GLU A 66 -4.35 -2.62 -3.55
CA GLU A 66 -3.37 -3.30 -4.41
C GLU A 66 -2.00 -2.61 -4.33
N TRP A 67 -1.97 -1.27 -4.31
CA TRP A 67 -0.72 -0.52 -4.25
C TRP A 67 0.12 -0.91 -3.04
N PHE A 68 -0.48 -0.96 -1.85
CA PHE A 68 0.23 -1.27 -0.62
C PHE A 68 0.51 -2.77 -0.48
N LEU A 69 -0.47 -3.65 -0.74
CA LEU A 69 -0.24 -5.09 -0.59
C LEU A 69 0.72 -5.68 -1.62
N CYS A 70 0.78 -5.11 -2.83
CA CYS A 70 1.68 -5.58 -3.88
C CYS A 70 2.91 -4.69 -4.06
N LEU A 71 3.16 -3.72 -3.16
CA LEU A 71 4.30 -2.81 -3.25
C LEU A 71 4.45 -2.19 -4.65
N PHE A 72 3.32 -1.79 -5.25
CA PHE A 72 3.21 -1.26 -6.61
C PHE A 72 3.67 -2.18 -7.75
N SER A 73 4.13 -3.40 -7.49
CA SER A 73 4.62 -4.34 -8.53
C SER A 73 3.59 -4.72 -9.59
N LYS A 74 2.29 -4.57 -9.30
CA LYS A 74 1.19 -4.78 -10.25
C LYS A 74 0.76 -3.52 -10.99
N SER A 75 1.00 -2.36 -10.39
CA SER A 75 0.44 -1.09 -10.85
C SER A 75 1.47 -0.21 -11.57
N LEU A 76 2.77 -0.46 -11.36
CA LEU A 76 3.87 0.23 -12.02
C LEU A 76 4.71 -0.75 -12.86
N PRO A 77 5.32 -0.31 -13.97
CA PRO A 77 6.24 -1.13 -14.74
C PRO A 77 7.45 -1.58 -13.93
N SER A 78 7.93 -2.80 -14.19
CA SER A 78 9.29 -3.18 -13.81
C SER A 78 10.27 -2.48 -14.74
N GLU A 79 11.10 -1.57 -14.23
CA GLU A 79 12.26 -1.06 -14.98
C GLU A 79 13.28 -2.16 -15.30
#